data_AF-A0A9N8KRN3-F1
#
_entry.id   AF-A0A9N8KRN3-F1
#
_cell.length_a   1.000
_cell.length_b   1.000
_cell.length_c   1.000
_cell.angle_alpha   90.00
_cell.angle_beta   90.00
_cell.angle_gamma   90.00
#
_symmetry.space_group_name_H-M   'P 1'
#
loop_
_entity.id
_entity.type
_entity.pdbx_description
1 polymer ?
#
loop_
_entity_poly.entity_id
_entity_poly.type
_entity_poly.pdbx_seq_one_letter_code
_entity_poly.pdbx_strand_id
1 'polypeptide(L)'
;MDGEPEALSDTATNCNLASASETLSDNNQAKLDSLEKKAVHLRLVLEKDFKAADIKWSLFVAAAFSFRYESCLRPFPPAFLKNGVKDMDELLSVITDVPALDLVLQQLDNLDNLSNISDIIDLLFYVLVRLKEPTLKTVPTEVHDSVLANAHSTLSAPKPQYIFQVSSSCKSTGETKWKELSKNHHIFYAYHGNRLENFYTILNFGLQQHLNKNTLLGNGVYLSPELNISLPYSHGGFGWGASCIGGHLSCIAMCEVIDAPEGINYQKPVSNEGILL
;
A
#
# COMPACT_ATOMS: atom_id res chain seq x y z
N MET A 1 -56.89 -1.29 -24.24
CA MET A 1 -57.06 -2.76 -24.17
C MET A 1 -55.78 -3.40 -24.68
N ASP A 2 -54.64 -3.08 -24.05
CA ASP A 2 -54.21 -3.41 -22.66
C ASP A 2 -53.60 -4.82 -22.71
N GLY A 3 -52.38 -5.13 -22.28
CA GLY A 3 -51.25 -4.49 -21.58
C GLY A 3 -50.18 -5.63 -21.52
N GLU A 4 -48.93 -5.52 -21.12
CA GLU A 4 -48.00 -4.54 -20.56
C GLU A 4 -46.60 -5.04 -20.97
N PRO A 5 -45.57 -4.19 -21.10
CA PRO A 5 -44.18 -4.62 -20.99
C PRO A 5 -43.76 -4.61 -19.50
N GLU A 6 -43.24 -5.74 -19.00
CA GLU A 6 -42.70 -5.82 -17.63
C GLU A 6 -41.56 -4.81 -17.42
N ALA A 7 -41.73 -4.00 -16.38
CA ALA A 7 -40.78 -3.03 -15.90
C ALA A 7 -40.03 -3.54 -14.66
N LEU A 8 -38.74 -3.20 -14.61
CA LEU A 8 -37.93 -2.84 -13.43
C LEU A 8 -37.69 -3.87 -12.31
N SER A 9 -36.41 -4.12 -12.05
CA SER A 9 -35.87 -3.97 -10.69
C SER A 9 -34.33 -3.80 -10.75
N ASP A 10 -33.91 -2.55 -10.85
CA ASP A 10 -32.59 -2.12 -10.41
C ASP A 10 -32.47 -2.34 -8.90
N THR A 11 -31.61 -3.25 -8.49
CA THR A 11 -31.13 -3.32 -7.10
C THR A 11 -29.62 -3.22 -7.08
N ALA A 12 -29.14 -2.02 -7.41
CA ALA A 12 -27.85 -1.53 -6.96
C ALA A 12 -27.86 -1.49 -5.42
N THR A 13 -27.28 -2.52 -4.79
CA THR A 13 -27.06 -2.50 -3.34
C THR A 13 -25.80 -1.70 -3.06
N ASN A 14 -26.01 -0.39 -2.93
CA ASN A 14 -25.04 0.61 -2.52
C ASN A 14 -24.86 0.54 -0.99
N CYS A 15 -23.92 -0.27 -0.51
CA CYS A 15 -23.60 -0.34 0.92
C CYS A 15 -22.59 0.74 1.31
N ASN A 16 -23.00 2.01 1.23
CA ASN A 16 -22.39 3.09 2.00
C ASN A 16 -23.16 3.21 3.32
N LEU A 17 -22.79 2.40 4.32
CA LEU A 17 -23.06 2.74 5.70
C LEU A 17 -21.81 3.40 6.26
N ALA A 18 -21.83 4.73 6.30
CA ALA A 18 -20.96 5.53 7.14
C ALA A 18 -21.10 5.00 8.57
N SER A 19 -20.06 4.31 9.04
CA SER A 19 -20.03 3.78 10.39
C SER A 19 -19.60 4.91 11.33
N ALA A 20 -20.27 4.98 12.48
CA ALA A 20 -20.15 6.02 13.51
C ALA A 20 -18.75 6.19 14.17
N SER A 21 -17.69 5.73 13.50
CA SER A 21 -16.29 5.93 13.84
C SER A 21 -15.71 7.25 13.28
N GLU A 22 -16.41 7.93 12.36
CA GLU A 22 -15.94 9.15 11.69
C GLU A 22 -15.93 10.39 12.63
N THR A 23 -16.81 10.45 13.63
CA THR A 23 -16.98 11.65 14.48
C THR A 23 -15.88 11.85 15.52
N LEU A 24 -15.11 10.81 15.87
CA LEU A 24 -14.00 10.89 16.81
C LEU A 24 -12.65 11.19 16.12
N SER A 25 -12.52 10.85 14.83
CA SER A 25 -11.31 11.13 14.04
C SER A 25 -11.23 12.60 13.61
N ASP A 26 -12.35 13.23 13.29
CA ASP A 26 -12.38 14.60 12.75
C ASP A 26 -11.91 15.66 13.76
N ASN A 27 -12.17 15.45 15.06
CA ASN A 27 -11.72 16.37 16.13
C ASN A 27 -10.21 16.35 16.38
N ASN A 28 -9.52 15.26 16.02
CA ASN A 28 -8.05 15.24 16.01
C ASN A 28 -7.47 15.69 14.66
N GLN A 29 -8.27 15.63 13.59
CA GLN A 29 -7.90 16.00 12.24
C GLN A 29 -7.73 17.52 12.06
N ALA A 30 -8.55 18.33 12.73
CA ALA A 30 -8.47 19.81 12.76
C ALA A 30 -7.34 20.38 13.64
N LYS A 31 -6.60 19.54 14.38
CA LYS A 31 -5.52 20.00 15.29
C LYS A 31 -4.19 20.28 14.58
N LEU A 32 -4.03 19.82 13.33
CA LEU A 32 -2.77 19.79 12.58
C LEU A 32 -2.74 20.80 11.42
N ASP A 33 -3.63 21.79 11.41
CA ASP A 33 -3.84 22.64 10.24
C ASP A 33 -2.72 23.65 9.97
N SER A 34 -1.90 23.99 10.98
CA SER A 34 -0.80 24.95 10.76
C SER A 34 0.37 24.30 10.02
N LEU A 35 1.00 25.08 9.14
CA LEU A 35 2.12 24.62 8.32
C LEU A 35 3.31 24.17 9.17
N GLU A 36 3.55 24.87 10.29
CA GLU A 36 4.60 24.53 11.25
C GLU A 36 4.36 23.18 11.91
N LYS A 37 3.10 22.87 12.25
CA LYS A 37 2.76 21.56 12.82
C LYS A 37 2.97 20.45 11.81
N LYS A 38 2.55 20.66 10.55
CA LYS A 38 2.80 19.71 9.46
C LYS A 38 4.29 19.47 9.26
N ALA A 39 5.09 20.53 9.24
CA ALA A 39 6.55 20.46 9.15
C ALA A 39 7.18 19.65 10.29
N VAL A 40 6.78 19.91 11.55
CA VAL A 40 7.26 19.16 12.71
C VAL A 40 6.95 17.67 12.57
N HIS A 41 5.72 17.31 12.18
CA HIS A 41 5.34 15.91 12.01
C HIS A 41 6.04 15.22 10.85
N LEU A 42 6.27 15.93 9.74
CA LEU A 42 7.06 15.41 8.62
C LEU A 42 8.48 15.09 9.07
N ARG A 43 9.14 16.02 9.75
CA ARG A 43 10.48 15.81 10.31
C ARG A 43 10.52 14.57 11.20
N LEU A 44 9.56 14.42 12.12
CA LEU A 44 9.48 13.25 13.00
C LEU A 44 9.36 11.93 12.22
N VAL A 45 8.61 11.89 11.12
CA VAL A 45 8.47 10.69 10.30
C VAL A 45 9.75 10.40 9.51
N LEU A 46 10.37 11.43 8.94
CA LEU A 46 11.62 11.30 8.17
C LEU A 46 12.80 10.88 9.05
N GLU A 47 12.92 11.43 10.26
CA GLU A 47 13.98 11.09 11.22
C GLU A 47 13.79 9.70 11.83
N LYS A 48 12.53 9.25 12.00
CA LYS A 48 12.22 7.94 12.60
C LYS A 48 12.66 6.79 11.71
N ASP A 49 12.32 6.85 10.42
CA ASP A 49 12.68 5.81 9.45
C ASP A 49 12.66 6.37 8.03
N PHE A 50 13.79 6.98 7.65
CA PHE A 50 13.94 7.69 6.38
C PHE A 50 13.65 6.79 5.16
N LYS A 51 14.12 5.54 5.17
CA LYS A 51 13.90 4.58 4.06
C LYS A 51 12.44 4.14 3.97
N ALA A 52 11.75 3.96 5.10
CA ALA A 52 10.33 3.62 5.10
C ALA A 52 9.45 4.79 4.59
N ALA A 53 9.81 6.03 4.94
CA ALA A 53 9.16 7.21 4.39
C ALA A 53 9.42 7.33 2.87
N ASP A 54 10.67 7.12 2.45
CA ASP A 54 11.07 7.17 1.05
C ASP A 54 10.34 6.14 0.18
N ILE A 55 10.27 4.86 0.59
CA ILE A 55 9.54 3.86 -0.19
C ILE A 55 8.05 4.20 -0.26
N LYS A 56 7.45 4.68 0.83
CA LYS A 56 6.02 5.05 0.84
C LYS A 56 5.74 6.17 -0.16
N TRP A 57 6.62 7.18 -0.19
CA TRP A 57 6.56 8.25 -1.18
C TRP A 57 6.81 7.73 -2.60
N SER A 58 7.83 6.89 -2.79
CA SER A 58 8.15 6.29 -4.10
C SER A 58 7.00 5.47 -4.69
N LEU A 59 6.27 4.73 -3.85
CA LEU A 59 5.06 4.00 -4.27
C LEU A 59 3.93 4.95 -4.68
N PHE A 60 3.72 6.03 -3.92
CA PHE A 60 2.75 7.08 -4.27
C PHE A 60 3.08 7.71 -5.63
N VAL A 61 4.34 8.08 -5.85
CA VAL A 61 4.81 8.65 -7.13
C VAL A 61 4.60 7.67 -8.28
N ALA A 62 4.98 6.39 -8.11
CA ALA A 62 4.74 5.35 -9.12
C ALA A 62 3.26 5.22 -9.50
N ALA A 63 2.37 5.30 -8.52
CA ALA A 63 0.93 5.26 -8.75
C ALA A 63 0.39 6.52 -9.45
N ALA A 64 0.90 7.70 -9.09
CA ALA A 64 0.46 8.97 -9.66
C ALA A 64 0.88 9.16 -11.12
N PHE A 65 2.11 8.77 -11.48
CA PHE A 65 2.61 8.84 -12.86
C PHE A 65 2.12 7.70 -13.76
N SER A 66 1.39 6.72 -13.23
CA SER A 66 0.83 5.64 -14.04
C SER A 66 -0.31 6.14 -14.91
N PHE A 67 -0.36 5.70 -16.17
CA PHE A 67 -1.57 5.86 -17.01
C PHE A 67 -2.82 5.17 -16.41
N ARG A 68 -2.63 4.33 -15.39
CA ARG A 68 -3.69 3.64 -14.64
C ARG A 68 -4.00 4.30 -13.29
N TYR A 69 -3.58 5.56 -13.08
CA TYR A 69 -3.74 6.28 -11.81
C TYR A 69 -5.17 6.21 -11.25
N GLU A 70 -6.20 6.11 -12.08
CA GLU A 70 -7.58 5.94 -11.63
C GLU A 70 -7.82 4.75 -10.70
N SER A 71 -7.08 3.66 -10.94
CA SER A 71 -7.12 2.42 -10.16
C SER A 71 -5.97 2.29 -9.16
N CYS A 72 -4.80 2.82 -9.52
CA CYS A 72 -3.56 2.66 -8.76
C CYS A 72 -3.39 3.71 -7.66
N LEU A 73 -3.78 4.97 -7.91
CA LEU A 73 -3.60 6.09 -7.00
C LEU A 73 -4.77 6.18 -6.01
N ARG A 74 -4.82 5.21 -5.10
CA ARG A 74 -5.81 5.16 -4.02
C ARG A 74 -5.09 4.88 -2.68
N PRO A 75 -5.33 5.70 -1.64
CA PRO A 75 -6.24 6.85 -1.60
C PRO A 75 -5.68 8.06 -2.36
N PHE A 76 -6.58 8.92 -2.85
CA PHE A 76 -6.23 10.10 -3.62
C PHE A 76 -6.17 11.35 -2.72
N PRO A 77 -5.17 12.24 -2.86
CA PRO A 77 -5.05 13.42 -2.02
C PRO A 77 -6.21 14.40 -2.26
N PRO A 78 -7.04 14.69 -1.24
CA PRO A 78 -8.29 15.44 -1.43
C PRO A 78 -8.07 16.89 -1.86
N ALA A 79 -6.90 17.47 -1.59
CA ALA A 79 -6.54 18.82 -2.04
C ALA A 79 -6.57 18.97 -3.58
N PHE A 80 -6.36 17.87 -4.30
CA PHE A 80 -6.33 17.83 -5.77
C PHE A 80 -7.66 17.29 -6.34
N LEU A 81 -8.73 17.27 -5.56
CA LEU A 81 -10.06 16.85 -6.01
C LEU A 81 -10.97 18.07 -6.17
N LYS A 82 -11.20 18.48 -7.43
CA LYS A 82 -12.01 19.65 -7.77
C LYS A 82 -13.35 19.19 -8.33
N ASN A 83 -14.44 19.45 -7.60
CA ASN A 83 -15.81 19.05 -7.99
C ASN A 83 -15.95 17.56 -8.34
N GLY A 84 -15.26 16.69 -7.61
CA GLY A 84 -15.24 15.24 -7.86
C GLY A 84 -14.33 14.79 -9.00
N VAL A 85 -13.62 15.71 -9.66
CA VAL A 85 -12.63 15.43 -10.71
C VAL A 85 -11.22 15.55 -10.13
N LYS A 86 -10.35 14.57 -10.43
CA LYS A 86 -8.95 14.58 -10.02
C LYS A 86 -8.17 15.57 -10.88
N ASP A 87 -7.58 16.58 -10.25
CA ASP A 87 -6.65 17.50 -10.88
C ASP A 87 -5.24 16.87 -10.91
N MET A 88 -5.01 16.01 -11.91
CA MET A 88 -3.73 15.33 -12.07
C MET A 88 -2.63 16.28 -12.50
N ASP A 89 -2.93 17.34 -13.25
CA ASP A 89 -1.92 18.28 -13.74
C ASP A 89 -1.30 19.05 -12.56
N GLU A 90 -2.12 19.57 -11.65
CA GLU A 90 -1.64 20.22 -10.42
C GLU A 90 -0.90 19.23 -9.53
N LEU A 91 -1.43 18.01 -9.35
CA LEU A 91 -0.76 16.99 -8.53
C LEU A 91 0.63 16.62 -9.06
N LEU A 92 0.74 16.35 -10.37
CA LEU A 92 2.00 15.96 -10.98
C LEU A 92 3.01 17.11 -10.98
N SER A 93 2.55 18.36 -11.09
CA SER A 93 3.40 19.54 -10.92
C SER A 93 4.02 19.56 -9.52
N VAL A 94 3.21 19.46 -8.46
CA VAL A 94 3.72 19.46 -7.08
C VAL A 94 4.66 18.29 -6.82
N ILE A 95 4.34 17.09 -7.33
CA ILE A 95 5.23 15.91 -7.19
C ILE A 95 6.60 16.17 -7.84
N THR A 96 6.62 16.82 -9.00
CA THR A 96 7.86 17.12 -9.74
C THR A 96 8.74 18.12 -9.00
N ASP A 97 8.13 19.03 -8.23
CA ASP A 97 8.83 20.03 -7.43
C ASP A 97 9.36 19.48 -6.09
N VAL A 98 8.95 18.27 -5.66
CA VAL A 98 9.46 17.65 -4.42
C VAL A 98 10.95 17.31 -4.57
N PRO A 99 11.86 17.96 -3.81
CA PRO A 99 13.28 17.63 -3.84
C PRO A 99 13.55 16.36 -3.03
N ALA A 100 14.78 15.84 -3.10
CA ALA A 100 15.22 14.73 -2.26
C ALA A 100 14.85 14.96 -0.77
N LEU A 101 14.43 13.90 -0.06
CA LEU A 101 13.80 14.07 1.26
C LEU A 101 14.77 14.60 2.33
N ASP A 102 16.08 14.48 2.11
CA ASP A 102 17.12 15.09 2.94
C ASP A 102 17.18 16.61 2.76
N LEU A 103 16.97 17.12 1.53
CA LEU A 103 16.81 18.54 1.27
C LEU A 103 15.49 19.06 1.85
N VAL A 104 14.40 18.28 1.73
CA VAL A 104 13.14 18.61 2.41
C VAL A 104 13.39 18.75 3.91
N LEU A 105 14.07 17.78 4.53
CA LEU A 105 14.38 17.81 5.96
C LEU A 105 15.12 19.09 6.37
N GLN A 106 16.11 19.53 5.58
CA GLN A 106 16.82 20.80 5.79
C GLN A 106 15.89 22.03 5.65
N GLN A 107 14.97 22.00 4.69
CA GLN A 107 14.01 23.09 4.49
C GLN A 107 13.01 23.19 5.65
N LEU A 108 12.64 22.06 6.26
CA LEU A 108 11.74 22.02 7.42
C LEU A 108 12.32 22.71 8.67
N ASP A 109 13.65 22.88 8.76
CA ASP A 109 14.31 23.61 9.85
C ASP A 109 14.18 25.14 9.70
N ASN A 110 13.91 25.64 8.48
CA ASN A 110 13.77 27.05 8.20
C ASN A 110 12.29 27.48 8.25
N LEU A 111 11.75 27.61 9.46
CA LEU A 111 10.34 27.90 9.70
C LEU A 111 9.82 29.15 8.98
N ASP A 112 10.66 30.18 8.83
CA ASP A 112 10.29 31.45 8.18
C ASP A 112 10.02 31.29 6.67
N ASN A 113 10.50 30.22 6.05
CA ASN A 113 10.40 29.98 4.61
C ASN A 113 9.48 28.80 4.23
N LEU A 114 8.75 28.21 5.19
CA LEU A 114 7.88 27.06 4.91
C LEU A 114 6.80 27.38 3.87
N SER A 115 6.32 28.64 3.82
CA SER A 115 5.33 29.08 2.84
C SER A 115 5.79 28.90 1.39
N ASN A 116 7.10 28.90 1.13
CA ASN A 116 7.65 28.73 -0.22
C ASN A 116 7.52 27.29 -0.73
N ILE A 117 7.27 26.34 0.18
CA ILE A 117 7.12 24.91 -0.11
C ILE A 117 5.83 24.35 0.49
N SER A 118 4.80 25.19 0.67
CA SER A 118 3.55 24.80 1.35
C SER A 118 2.86 23.61 0.68
N ASP A 119 2.82 23.60 -0.65
CA ASP A 119 2.15 22.54 -1.42
C ASP A 119 2.90 21.20 -1.29
N ILE A 120 4.23 21.27 -1.26
CA ILE A 120 5.10 20.11 -1.01
C ILE A 120 4.86 19.57 0.40
N ILE A 121 4.86 20.46 1.41
CA ILE A 121 4.59 20.09 2.81
C ILE A 121 3.21 19.44 2.92
N ASP A 122 2.19 20.02 2.31
CA ASP A 122 0.81 19.52 2.40
C ASP A 122 0.65 18.15 1.74
N LEU A 123 1.26 17.95 0.57
CA LEU A 123 1.23 16.67 -0.12
C LEU A 123 2.02 15.58 0.62
N LEU A 124 3.25 15.88 1.04
CA LEU A 124 4.06 14.95 1.83
C LEU A 124 3.37 14.63 3.16
N PHE A 125 2.79 15.63 3.83
CA PHE A 125 2.09 15.44 5.08
C PHE A 125 0.88 14.53 4.87
N TYR A 126 0.12 14.71 3.79
CA TYR A 126 -0.96 13.81 3.44
C TYR A 126 -0.45 12.36 3.32
N VAL A 127 0.56 12.11 2.49
CA VAL A 127 1.02 10.74 2.19
C VAL A 127 1.75 10.09 3.37
N LEU A 128 2.63 10.81 4.03
CA LEU A 128 3.54 10.25 5.04
C LEU A 128 2.96 10.29 6.46
N VAL A 129 2.14 11.29 6.77
CA VAL A 129 1.63 11.51 8.14
C VAL A 129 0.15 11.21 8.25
N ARG A 130 -0.69 11.79 7.38
CA ARG A 130 -2.15 11.68 7.48
C ARG A 130 -2.65 10.28 7.13
N LEU A 131 -2.05 9.63 6.13
CA LEU A 131 -2.27 8.20 5.87
C LEU A 131 -1.54 7.36 6.93
N LYS A 132 -2.08 7.35 8.15
CA LYS A 132 -1.41 6.81 9.34
C LYS A 132 -1.19 5.29 9.28
N GLU A 133 -2.08 4.54 8.63
CA GLU A 133 -2.09 3.09 8.62
C GLU A 133 -2.25 2.55 7.18
N PRO A 134 -1.57 1.44 6.82
CA PRO A 134 -0.55 0.79 7.64
C PRO A 134 0.77 1.58 7.67
N THR A 135 1.56 1.32 8.71
CA THR A 135 2.92 1.87 8.84
C THR A 135 3.94 0.95 8.17
N LEU A 136 5.03 1.54 7.68
CA LEU A 136 6.19 0.80 7.18
C LEU A 136 7.35 0.95 8.15
N LYS A 137 8.13 -0.13 8.28
CA LYS A 137 9.38 -0.15 9.02
C LYS A 137 10.46 -0.83 8.18
N THR A 138 11.60 -0.20 8.05
CA THR A 138 12.77 -0.79 7.41
C THR A 138 13.28 -1.97 8.24
N VAL A 139 13.42 -3.11 7.57
CA VAL A 139 13.98 -4.32 8.17
C VAL A 139 15.51 -4.30 7.98
N PRO A 140 16.30 -4.43 9.07
CA PRO A 140 17.75 -4.46 8.99
C PRO A 140 18.26 -5.63 8.13
N THR A 141 19.33 -5.40 7.36
CA THR A 141 19.86 -6.39 6.40
C THR A 141 20.28 -7.69 7.07
N GLU A 142 20.78 -7.62 8.29
CA GLU A 142 21.21 -8.76 9.10
C GLU A 142 20.10 -9.78 9.40
N VAL A 143 18.82 -9.38 9.33
CA VAL A 143 17.67 -10.28 9.57
C VAL A 143 16.93 -10.65 8.29
N HIS A 144 17.37 -10.19 7.11
CA HIS A 144 16.68 -10.47 5.83
C HIS A 144 16.52 -11.98 5.59
N ASP A 145 17.59 -12.76 5.80
CA ASP A 145 17.56 -14.21 5.59
C ASP A 145 16.56 -14.90 6.53
N SER A 146 16.42 -14.42 7.77
CA SER A 146 15.44 -14.95 8.72
C SER A 146 14.00 -14.62 8.31
N VAL A 147 13.77 -13.42 7.77
CA VAL A 147 12.44 -13.01 7.27
C VAL A 147 12.03 -13.85 6.07
N LEU A 148 12.94 -14.04 5.09
CA LEU A 148 12.68 -14.81 3.88
C LEU A 148 12.48 -16.31 4.17
N ALA A 149 13.13 -16.83 5.21
CA ALA A 149 12.97 -18.22 5.64
C ALA A 149 11.53 -18.58 6.09
N ASN A 150 10.72 -17.60 6.51
CA ASN A 150 9.34 -17.82 6.95
C ASN A 150 8.40 -18.32 5.83
N ALA A 151 8.73 -18.03 4.57
CA ALA A 151 7.95 -18.53 3.43
C ALA A 151 8.32 -19.97 3.05
N HIS A 152 9.37 -20.54 3.65
CA HIS A 152 9.85 -21.90 3.37
C HIS A 152 10.10 -22.17 1.87
N SER A 153 10.52 -21.15 1.11
CA SER A 153 10.86 -21.31 -0.31
C SER A 153 11.96 -22.37 -0.48
N THR A 154 11.73 -23.32 -1.37
CA THR A 154 12.69 -24.38 -1.70
C THR A 154 13.58 -24.01 -2.88
N LEU A 155 13.13 -23.05 -3.70
CA LEU A 155 13.83 -22.62 -4.90
C LEU A 155 14.68 -21.37 -4.63
N SER A 156 15.89 -21.36 -5.19
CA SER A 156 16.76 -20.19 -5.13
C SER A 156 16.15 -19.01 -5.89
N ALA A 157 16.21 -17.82 -5.27
CA ALA A 157 15.71 -16.58 -5.84
C ALA A 157 16.69 -15.43 -5.53
N PRO A 158 16.72 -14.38 -6.38
CA PRO A 158 17.44 -13.14 -6.09
C PRO A 158 17.03 -12.56 -4.73
N LYS A 159 18.02 -12.17 -3.92
CA LYS A 159 17.76 -11.51 -2.63
C LYS A 159 17.32 -10.06 -2.83
N PRO A 160 16.32 -9.57 -2.07
CA PRO A 160 15.92 -8.16 -2.13
C PRO A 160 17.02 -7.27 -1.54
N GLN A 161 17.15 -6.05 -2.08
CA GLN A 161 18.07 -5.04 -1.53
C GLN A 161 17.53 -4.41 -0.24
N TYR A 162 16.20 -4.30 -0.15
CA TYR A 162 15.48 -3.74 0.99
C TYR A 162 14.27 -4.61 1.32
N ILE A 163 13.99 -4.74 2.63
CA ILE A 163 12.75 -5.35 3.12
C ILE A 163 12.08 -4.34 4.03
N PHE A 164 10.77 -4.17 3.86
CA PHE A 164 9.95 -3.30 4.68
C PHE A 164 8.85 -4.13 5.33
N GLN A 165 8.74 -4.05 6.65
CA GLN A 165 7.65 -4.64 7.40
C GLN A 165 6.44 -3.72 7.35
N VAL A 166 5.31 -4.27 6.93
CA VAL A 166 4.00 -3.61 7.04
C VAL A 166 3.47 -3.88 8.44
N SER A 167 3.01 -2.84 9.14
CA SER A 167 2.46 -2.97 10.48
C SER A 167 1.19 -2.15 10.63
N SER A 168 0.13 -2.84 11.03
CA SER A 168 -1.15 -2.23 11.37
C SER A 168 -1.28 -2.06 12.88
N SER A 169 -1.97 -1.01 13.32
CA SER A 169 -2.35 -0.84 14.72
C SER A 169 -3.08 -2.07 15.26
N CYS A 170 -2.71 -2.51 16.46
CA CYS A 170 -3.36 -3.63 17.17
C CYS A 170 -4.85 -3.38 17.46
N LYS A 171 -5.29 -2.11 17.38
CA LYS A 171 -6.69 -1.69 17.57
C LYS A 171 -7.42 -1.47 16.24
N SER A 172 -6.76 -1.65 15.10
CA SER A 172 -7.43 -1.51 13.80
C SER A 172 -8.44 -2.63 13.62
N THR A 173 -9.56 -2.33 12.95
CA THR A 173 -10.61 -3.29 12.66
C THR A 173 -10.07 -4.47 11.84
N GLY A 174 -9.19 -4.19 10.88
CA GLY A 174 -8.53 -5.20 10.05
C GLY A 174 -7.68 -6.17 10.86
N GLU A 175 -6.81 -5.65 11.74
CA GLU A 175 -5.94 -6.46 12.61
C GLU A 175 -6.75 -7.29 13.62
N THR A 176 -7.82 -6.71 14.17
CA THR A 176 -8.71 -7.43 15.10
C THR A 176 -9.42 -8.58 14.40
N LYS A 177 -9.96 -8.33 13.19
CA LYS A 177 -10.60 -9.36 12.37
C LYS A 177 -9.60 -10.44 11.93
N TRP A 178 -8.40 -10.05 11.54
CA TRP A 178 -7.32 -10.98 11.19
C TRP A 178 -7.02 -11.94 12.35
N LYS A 179 -6.78 -11.39 13.54
CA LYS A 179 -6.53 -12.17 14.77
C LYS A 179 -7.69 -13.09 15.13
N GLU A 180 -8.92 -12.68 14.90
CA GLU A 180 -10.09 -13.52 15.15
C GLU A 180 -10.15 -14.71 14.19
N LEU A 181 -9.99 -14.46 12.89
CA LEU A 181 -10.03 -15.49 11.86
C LEU A 181 -8.85 -16.49 11.97
N SER A 182 -7.68 -16.03 12.40
CA SER A 182 -6.47 -16.85 12.45
C SER A 182 -6.36 -17.76 13.66
N LYS A 183 -7.16 -17.56 14.72
CA LYS A 183 -7.07 -18.29 16.01
C LYS A 183 -6.96 -19.81 15.90
N ASN A 184 -7.66 -20.42 14.95
CA ASN A 184 -7.79 -21.87 14.81
C ASN A 184 -7.25 -22.40 13.48
N HIS A 185 -6.48 -21.58 12.76
CA HIS A 185 -5.98 -21.92 11.44
C HIS A 185 -4.47 -21.85 11.41
N HIS A 186 -3.87 -22.69 10.57
CA HIS A 186 -2.45 -22.57 10.26
C HIS A 186 -2.22 -21.26 9.49
N ILE A 187 -1.12 -20.56 9.80
CA ILE A 187 -0.70 -19.36 9.10
C ILE A 187 0.62 -19.69 8.39
N PHE A 188 0.70 -19.35 7.12
CA PHE A 188 1.91 -19.47 6.32
C PHE A 188 2.18 -18.17 5.58
N TYR A 189 3.39 -18.04 5.02
CA TYR A 189 3.78 -16.89 4.22
C TYR A 189 3.83 -17.25 2.74
N ALA A 190 3.34 -16.34 1.89
CA ALA A 190 3.41 -16.51 0.44
C ALA A 190 3.60 -15.17 -0.26
N TYR A 191 4.21 -15.22 -1.44
CA TYR A 191 4.59 -14.06 -2.23
C TYR A 191 3.54 -13.70 -3.28
N HIS A 192 3.33 -12.39 -3.46
CA HIS A 192 2.53 -11.79 -4.52
C HIS A 192 3.35 -10.79 -5.32
N GLY A 193 3.65 -11.11 -6.57
CA GLY A 193 4.28 -10.17 -7.50
C GLY A 193 3.24 -9.29 -8.20
N ASN A 194 3.55 -8.00 -8.37
CA ASN A 194 2.70 -7.08 -9.11
C ASN A 194 3.52 -5.97 -9.78
N ARG A 195 2.89 -5.15 -10.62
CA ARG A 195 3.52 -3.94 -11.15
C ARG A 195 3.69 -2.91 -10.03
N LEU A 196 4.82 -2.19 -10.02
CA LEU A 196 5.18 -1.24 -8.96
C LEU A 196 4.06 -0.25 -8.61
N GLU A 197 3.40 0.33 -9.62
CA GLU A 197 2.34 1.32 -9.44
C GLU A 197 1.13 0.80 -8.65
N ASN A 198 0.92 -0.52 -8.60
CA ASN A 198 -0.19 -1.12 -7.85
C ASN A 198 0.13 -1.23 -6.34
N PHE A 199 1.40 -1.14 -5.93
CA PHE A 199 1.78 -1.34 -4.53
C PHE A 199 1.31 -0.22 -3.61
N TYR A 200 1.06 0.99 -4.12
CA TYR A 200 0.45 2.05 -3.32
C TYR A 200 -0.97 1.69 -2.88
N THR A 201 -1.84 1.25 -3.82
CA THR A 201 -3.20 0.81 -3.46
C THR A 201 -3.19 -0.48 -2.65
N ILE A 202 -2.29 -1.43 -2.96
CA ILE A 202 -2.13 -2.67 -2.16
C ILE A 202 -1.71 -2.35 -0.73
N LEU A 203 -0.80 -1.39 -0.51
CA LEU A 203 -0.38 -0.98 0.82
C LEU A 203 -1.56 -0.42 1.62
N ASN A 204 -2.39 0.44 1.01
CA ASN A 204 -3.45 1.14 1.73
C ASN A 204 -4.75 0.33 1.88
N PHE A 205 -5.05 -0.57 0.94
CA PHE A 205 -6.31 -1.33 0.90
C PHE A 205 -6.13 -2.85 0.91
N GLY A 206 -4.91 -3.36 0.96
CA GLY A 206 -4.63 -4.78 0.85
C GLY A 206 -4.84 -5.34 -0.57
N LEU A 207 -4.70 -6.65 -0.71
CA LEU A 207 -4.90 -7.36 -1.98
C LEU A 207 -6.40 -7.54 -2.25
N GLN A 208 -6.93 -6.76 -3.19
CA GLN A 208 -8.35 -6.78 -3.55
C GLN A 208 -8.64 -7.80 -4.65
N GLN A 209 -9.39 -8.86 -4.31
CA GLN A 209 -9.73 -9.96 -5.24
C GLN A 209 -10.41 -9.48 -6.53
N HIS A 210 -11.27 -8.45 -6.45
CA HIS A 210 -12.03 -7.92 -7.58
C HIS A 210 -11.22 -6.99 -8.51
N LEU A 211 -10.02 -6.57 -8.10
CA LEU A 211 -9.10 -5.77 -8.92
C LEU A 211 -8.03 -6.64 -9.60
N ASN A 212 -7.98 -7.94 -9.27
CA ASN A 212 -7.08 -8.88 -9.91
C ASN A 212 -7.71 -9.42 -11.19
N LYS A 213 -6.92 -9.46 -12.26
CA LYS A 213 -7.38 -9.97 -13.56
C LYS A 213 -7.81 -11.44 -13.43
N ASN A 214 -8.87 -11.82 -14.14
CA ASN A 214 -9.22 -13.22 -14.37
C ASN A 214 -8.01 -13.93 -14.95
N THR A 215 -7.50 -14.95 -14.27
CA THR A 215 -6.47 -15.82 -14.86
C THR A 215 -7.07 -17.17 -15.22
N LEU A 216 -6.26 -18.03 -15.83
CA LEU A 216 -6.63 -19.41 -16.18
C LEU A 216 -7.14 -20.24 -14.98
N LEU A 217 -6.82 -19.82 -13.76
CA LEU A 217 -7.21 -20.47 -12.49
C LEU A 217 -8.45 -19.83 -11.84
N GLY A 218 -9.17 -18.96 -12.55
CA GLY A 218 -10.40 -18.31 -12.06
C GLY A 218 -10.17 -16.92 -11.45
N ASN A 219 -11.10 -16.52 -10.58
CA ASN A 219 -11.05 -15.24 -9.87
C ASN A 219 -10.31 -15.42 -8.54
N GLY A 220 -9.35 -14.54 -8.22
CA GLY A 220 -8.65 -14.61 -6.93
C GLY A 220 -7.35 -13.82 -6.85
N VAL A 221 -6.72 -13.88 -5.68
CA VAL A 221 -5.36 -13.40 -5.44
C VAL A 221 -4.41 -14.58 -5.63
N TYR A 222 -3.42 -14.45 -6.51
CA TYR A 222 -2.40 -15.49 -6.73
C TYR A 222 -1.23 -15.28 -5.78
N LEU A 223 -0.95 -16.33 -5.00
CA LEU A 223 0.12 -16.39 -4.02
C LEU A 223 0.92 -17.66 -4.23
N SER A 224 2.24 -17.58 -4.04
CA SER A 224 3.14 -18.73 -4.05
C SER A 224 4.11 -18.67 -2.87
N PRO A 225 4.35 -19.76 -2.13
CA PRO A 225 5.43 -19.84 -1.15
C PRO A 225 6.83 -19.69 -1.79
N GLU A 226 6.95 -19.86 -3.10
CA GLU A 226 8.19 -19.75 -3.84
C GLU A 226 8.38 -18.35 -4.43
N LEU A 227 9.39 -17.62 -3.93
CA LEU A 227 9.69 -16.26 -4.39
C LEU A 227 9.94 -16.20 -5.91
N ASN A 228 10.66 -17.18 -6.46
CA ASN A 228 10.99 -17.23 -7.89
C ASN A 228 9.78 -17.40 -8.81
N ILE A 229 8.68 -17.98 -8.32
CA ILE A 229 7.42 -18.12 -9.08
C ILE A 229 6.69 -16.78 -9.15
N SER A 230 6.77 -15.98 -8.09
CA SER A 230 6.10 -14.68 -8.01
C SER A 230 6.90 -13.54 -8.64
N LEU A 231 8.23 -13.66 -8.74
CA LEU A 231 9.12 -12.64 -9.31
C LEU A 231 8.79 -12.20 -10.75
N PRO A 232 8.43 -13.08 -11.71
CA PRO A 232 8.05 -12.66 -13.06
C PRO A 232 6.86 -11.69 -13.11
N TYR A 233 6.02 -11.67 -12.06
CA TYR A 233 4.88 -10.74 -11.96
C TYR A 233 5.27 -9.41 -11.30
N SER A 234 6.44 -9.35 -10.65
CA SER A 234 7.06 -8.18 -10.01
C SER A 234 7.71 -7.25 -11.04
N HIS A 235 6.90 -6.65 -11.91
CA HIS A 235 7.41 -5.80 -12.98
C HIS A 235 8.05 -4.54 -12.42
N GLY A 236 9.30 -4.28 -12.81
CA GLY A 236 9.99 -3.04 -12.49
C GLY A 236 9.27 -1.82 -13.06
N GLY A 237 9.35 -0.70 -12.34
CA GLY A 237 8.77 0.57 -12.74
C GLY A 237 9.54 1.75 -12.18
N PHE A 238 9.20 2.94 -12.66
CA PHE A 238 9.73 4.18 -12.11
C PHE A 238 9.02 4.50 -10.80
N GLY A 239 9.80 4.60 -9.72
CA GLY A 239 9.36 5.10 -8.42
C GLY A 239 9.49 6.62 -8.40
N TRP A 240 10.31 7.12 -7.49
CA TRP A 240 10.64 8.54 -7.41
C TRP A 240 12.11 8.78 -7.75
N GLY A 241 12.40 9.67 -8.69
CA GLY A 241 13.75 9.88 -9.23
C GLY A 241 14.79 10.33 -8.20
N ALA A 242 14.38 11.00 -7.13
CA ALA A 242 15.24 11.45 -6.03
C ALA A 242 15.22 10.49 -4.82
N SER A 243 14.68 9.29 -4.98
CA SER A 243 14.64 8.26 -3.93
C SER A 243 16.04 7.80 -3.51
N CYS A 244 16.26 7.73 -2.20
CA CYS A 244 17.50 7.20 -1.63
C CYS A 244 17.64 5.67 -1.75
N ILE A 245 16.55 4.96 -2.08
CA ILE A 245 16.54 3.51 -2.32
C ILE A 245 16.51 3.15 -3.82
N GLY A 246 16.50 4.17 -4.69
CA GLY A 246 16.61 4.03 -6.14
C GLY A 246 15.35 4.49 -6.89
N GLY A 247 15.55 5.17 -8.03
CA GLY A 247 14.44 5.69 -8.85
C GLY A 247 13.72 4.65 -9.72
N HIS A 248 14.29 3.45 -9.88
CA HIS A 248 13.67 2.32 -10.59
C HIS A 248 13.60 1.11 -9.67
N LEU A 249 12.38 0.64 -9.39
CA LEU A 249 12.10 -0.34 -8.35
C LEU A 249 11.29 -1.51 -8.91
N SER A 250 11.55 -2.70 -8.39
CA SER A 250 10.65 -3.86 -8.48
C SER A 250 10.27 -4.23 -7.05
N CYS A 251 9.00 -4.57 -6.82
CA CYS A 251 8.47 -4.82 -5.49
C CYS A 251 7.61 -6.08 -5.47
N ILE A 252 7.77 -6.87 -4.42
CA ILE A 252 7.02 -8.10 -4.18
C ILE A 252 6.47 -8.06 -2.75
N ALA A 253 5.19 -8.42 -2.60
CA ALA A 253 4.59 -8.55 -1.27
C ALA A 253 4.86 -9.95 -0.74
N MET A 254 5.26 -10.05 0.53
CA MET A 254 5.21 -11.29 1.31
C MET A 254 4.02 -11.17 2.28
N CYS A 255 3.02 -12.01 2.07
CA CYS A 255 1.74 -11.94 2.77
C CYS A 255 1.66 -13.04 3.83
N GLU A 256 1.11 -12.72 4.99
CA GLU A 256 0.57 -13.73 5.90
C GLU A 256 -0.75 -14.26 5.32
N VAL A 257 -0.94 -15.57 5.34
CA VAL A 257 -2.09 -16.24 4.75
C VAL A 257 -2.66 -17.23 5.75
N ILE A 258 -3.96 -17.15 5.99
CA ILE A 258 -4.72 -18.13 6.77
C ILE A 258 -4.98 -19.34 5.88
N ASP A 259 -4.48 -20.51 6.27
CA ASP A 259 -4.81 -21.78 5.63
C ASP A 259 -6.21 -22.22 6.07
N ALA A 260 -7.22 -21.72 5.37
CA ALA A 260 -8.61 -22.11 5.51
C ALA A 260 -9.11 -22.74 4.19
N PRO A 261 -9.93 -23.80 4.25
CA PRO A 261 -10.41 -24.53 3.07
C PRO A 261 -11.32 -23.71 2.13
N GLU A 262 -11.80 -22.54 2.55
CA GLU A 262 -12.66 -21.66 1.73
C GLU A 262 -12.06 -20.27 1.54
N GLY A 263 -12.09 -19.75 0.30
CA GLY A 263 -11.92 -18.31 0.02
C GLY A 263 -10.53 -17.82 -0.39
N ILE A 264 -9.49 -18.66 -0.42
CA ILE A 264 -8.16 -18.28 -0.89
C ILE A 264 -7.63 -19.33 -1.90
N ASN A 265 -7.51 -18.93 -3.17
CA ASN A 265 -6.87 -19.73 -4.21
C ASN A 265 -5.35 -19.52 -4.15
N TYR A 266 -4.61 -20.43 -3.50
CA TYR A 266 -3.15 -20.42 -3.51
C TYR A 266 -2.60 -21.81 -3.85
N GLN A 267 -1.39 -21.86 -4.41
CA GLN A 267 -0.72 -23.14 -4.64
C GLN A 267 -0.24 -23.68 -3.28
N LYS A 268 -0.86 -24.76 -2.81
CA LYS A 268 -0.46 -25.41 -1.55
C LYS A 268 1.02 -25.82 -1.62
N PRO A 269 1.80 -25.60 -0.55
CA PRO A 269 3.11 -26.23 -0.43
C PRO A 269 2.92 -27.73 -0.60
N VAL A 270 3.76 -28.38 -1.40
CA VAL A 270 3.75 -29.83 -1.50
C VAL A 270 4.22 -30.34 -0.14
N SER A 271 3.29 -30.87 0.66
CA SER A 271 3.67 -31.65 1.82
C SER A 271 4.36 -32.91 1.30
N ASN A 272 5.64 -33.06 1.60
CA ASN A 272 6.33 -34.34 1.50
C ASN A 272 5.79 -35.27 2.61
N GLU A 273 4.48 -35.51 2.66
CA GLU A 273 3.98 -36.70 3.33
C GLU A 273 4.29 -37.87 2.41
N GLY A 274 5.19 -38.70 2.92
CA GLY A 274 5.87 -39.74 2.19
C GLY A 274 4.93 -40.62 1.39
N ILE A 275 5.39 -40.95 0.19
CA ILE A 275 5.13 -42.23 -0.43
C ILE A 275 5.62 -43.30 0.56
N LEU A 276 4.71 -43.77 1.41
CA LEU A 276 4.84 -45.04 2.10
C LEU A 276 4.08 -46.06 1.25
N LEU A 277 4.88 -46.78 0.45
CA LEU A 277 4.62 -48.01 -0.32
C LEU A 277 3.42 -48.01 -1.28
#